data_AF-A0A7J4FS81-F1
#
_entry.id   AF-A0A7J4FS81-F1
#
_cell.length_a   1.000
_cell.length_b   1.000
_cell.length_c   1.000
_cell.angle_alpha   90.00
_cell.angle_beta   90.00
_cell.angle_gamma   90.00
#
_symmetry.space_group_name_H-M   'P 1'
#
loop_
_entity.id
_entity.type
_entity.pdbx_description
1 polymer ?
#
loop_
_entity_poly.entity_id
_entity_poly.type
_entity_poly.pdbx_seq_one_letter_code
_entity_poly.pdbx_strand_id
1 'polypeptide(L)' 'MPECRYCGKWFRSNKGLKQHITKMHTDKTIFGDRYIDPSTIDPLGAMKEREKRRKRGKGKGILDLL' A
#
# COMPACT_ATOMS: atom_id res chain seq x y z
N MET A 1 6.48 30.17 13.75
CA MET A 1 5.37 29.69 12.91
C MET A 1 5.86 29.63 11.47
N PRO A 2 5.84 28.48 10.79
CA PRO A 2 6.34 28.40 9.41
C PRO A 2 5.27 28.83 8.38
N GLU A 3 5.72 29.46 7.30
CA GLU A 3 4.90 29.98 6.19
C GLU A 3 4.99 29.07 4.95
N CYS A 4 3.87 28.91 4.25
CA CYS A 4 3.84 28.22 2.96
C CYS A 4 4.40 29.08 1.84
N ARG A 5 5.45 28.62 1.17
CA ARG A 5 6.08 29.32 0.03
C ARG A 5 5.20 29.42 -1.23
N TYR A 6 4.15 28.60 -1.32
CA TYR A 6 3.25 28.58 -2.49
C TYR A 6 2.03 29.50 -2.33
N CYS A 7 1.56 29.75 -1.10
CA CYS A 7 0.34 30.52 -0.87
C CYS A 7 0.39 31.50 0.32
N GLY A 8 1.55 31.64 0.98
CA GLY A 8 1.76 32.59 2.08
C GLY A 8 1.02 32.27 3.39
N LYS A 9 0.38 31.10 3.52
CA LYS A 9 -0.34 30.74 4.76
C LYS A 9 0.63 30.40 5.89
N TRP A 10 0.33 30.94 7.08
CA TRP A 10 1.08 30.67 8.31
C TRP A 10 0.48 29.50 9.10
N PHE A 11 1.35 28.64 9.62
CA PHE A 11 0.96 27.46 10.39
C PHE A 11 1.53 27.47 11.80
N ARG A 12 0.85 26.79 12.72
CA ARG A 12 1.30 26.63 14.12
C ARG A 12 2.47 25.66 14.27
N SER A 13 2.73 24.80 13.27
CA SER A 13 3.80 23.79 13.32
C SER A 13 4.31 23.39 11.93
N ASN A 14 5.54 22.87 11.88
CA ASN A 14 6.15 22.33 10.65
C ASN A 14 5.37 21.13 10.10
N LYS A 15 4.83 20.27 10.98
CA LYS A 15 4.00 19.12 10.58
C LYS A 15 2.73 19.58 9.84
N GLY A 16 2.09 20.64 10.33
CA GLY A 16 0.91 21.23 9.68
C GLY A 16 1.24 21.82 8.30
N LEU A 17 2.35 22.57 8.21
CA LEU A 17 2.81 23.11 6.93
C LEU A 17 3.12 22.01 5.91
N LYS A 18 3.83 20.94 6.30
CA LYS A 18 4.18 19.82 5.41
C LYS A 18 2.94 19.14 4.85
N GLN A 19 1.96 18.84 5.70
CA GLN A 19 0.68 18.27 5.25
C GLN A 19 -0.09 19.20 4.31
N HIS A 20 -0.06 20.51 4.58
CA HIS A 20 -0.67 21.50 3.71
C HIS A 20 -0.04 21.49 2.31
N ILE A 21 1.30 21.51 2.22
CA ILE A 21 2.01 21.46 0.94
C ILE A 21 1.67 20.17 0.18
N THR A 22 1.70 19.01 0.84
CA THR A 22 1.39 17.71 0.21
C THR A 22 -0.08 17.57 -0.23
N LYS A 23 -1.01 18.35 0.33
CA LYS A 23 -2.43 18.27 -0.07
C LYS A 23 -2.82 19.30 -1.11
N MET A 24 -2.26 20.51 -1.00
CA MET A 24 -2.70 21.66 -1.78
C MET A 24 -1.75 22.03 -2.92
N HIS A 25 -0.49 21.60 -2.82
CA HIS A 25 0.59 22.07 -3.71
C HIS A 25 1.47 20.95 -4.28
N THR A 26 1.17 19.69 -3.99
CA THR A 26 1.70 18.58 -4.78
C THR A 26 0.59 18.05 -5.65
N ASP A 27 0.72 18.22 -6.97
CA ASP A 27 -0.04 17.46 -7.94
C ASP A 27 0.10 15.99 -7.58
N LYS A 28 -1.04 15.37 -7.35
CA LYS A 28 -1.18 14.01 -6.88
C LYS A 28 -0.43 13.12 -7.87
N THR A 29 0.82 12.77 -7.58
CA THR A 29 1.43 11.63 -8.21
C THR A 29 0.51 10.48 -7.83
N ILE A 30 -0.23 9.97 -8.82
CA ILE A 30 -1.30 8.98 -8.68
C ILE A 30 -0.83 7.72 -7.91
N PHE A 31 0.48 7.55 -7.79
CA PHE A 31 1.15 6.51 -7.03
C PHE A 31 1.45 6.97 -5.60
N GLY A 32 0.41 7.00 -4.77
CA GLY A 32 0.62 6.93 -3.33
C GLY A 32 1.30 5.62 -2.97
N ASP A 33 2.43 5.70 -2.24
CA ASP A 33 2.85 4.71 -1.24
C ASP A 33 2.76 3.22 -1.63
N ARG A 34 3.64 2.79 -2.54
CA ARG A 34 4.30 1.47 -2.65
C ARG A 34 4.92 1.38 -4.04
N TYR A 35 6.23 1.62 -4.13
CA TYR A 35 6.97 1.24 -5.32
C TYR A 35 6.94 -0.29 -5.41
N ILE A 36 6.09 -0.82 -6.29
CA ILE A 36 6.08 -2.24 -6.63
C ILE A 36 7.24 -2.42 -7.61
N ASP A 37 8.35 -2.98 -7.13
CA ASP A 37 9.48 -3.34 -7.99
C ASP A 37 9.00 -4.35 -9.04
N PRO A 38 9.00 -3.99 -10.35
CA PRO A 38 8.56 -4.89 -11.41
C PRO A 38 9.30 -6.23 -11.43
N SER A 39 10.52 -6.25 -10.89
CA SER A 39 11.36 -7.45 -10.77
C SER A 39 10.84 -8.45 -9.74
N THR A 40 10.03 -8.00 -8.78
CA THR A 40 9.42 -8.85 -7.74
C THR A 40 8.06 -9.42 -8.15
N ILE A 41 7.53 -8.96 -9.29
CA ILE A 41 6.31 -9.52 -9.87
C ILE A 41 6.70 -10.80 -10.59
N ASP A 42 6.52 -11.96 -9.94
CA ASP A 42 6.64 -13.27 -10.57
C ASP A 42 5.24 -13.92 -10.72
N PRO A 43 4.53 -13.65 -11.83
CA PRO A 43 3.20 -14.21 -12.09
C PRO A 43 3.21 -15.74 -12.12
N LEU A 44 4.32 -16.35 -12.51
CA LEU A 44 4.46 -17.80 -12.63
C LEU A 44 4.63 -18.47 -11.25
N GLY A 45 5.40 -17.85 -10.35
CA GLY A 45 5.50 -18.26 -8.95
C GLY A 45 4.17 -18.13 -8.21
N ALA A 46 3.41 -17.06 -8.45
CA ALA A 46 2.09 -16.88 -7.86
C ALA A 46 1.11 -18.03 -8.21
N MET A 47 1.20 -18.57 -9.43
CA MET A 47 0.41 -19.74 -9.84
C MET A 47 0.84 -21.03 -9.11
N LYS A 48 2.15 -21.26 -8.95
CA LYS A 48 2.69 -22.45 -8.25
C LYS A 48 2.32 -22.48 -6.76
N GLU A 49 2.34 -21.32 -6.09
CA GLU A 49 1.95 -21.21 -4.68
C GLU A 49 0.45 -21.48 -4.48
N ARG A 50 -0.40 -21.12 -5.45
CA ARG A 50 -1.83 -21.46 -5.44
C ARG A 50 -2.07 -22.96 -5.52
N GLU A 51 -1.28 -23.68 -6.33
CA GLU A 51 -1.35 -25.15 -6.40
C GLU A 51 -0.94 -25.81 -5.08
N LYS A 52 0.15 -25.35 -4.45
CA LYS A 52 0.56 -25.84 -3.13
C LYS A 52 -0.50 -25.60 -2.04
N ARG A 53 -1.21 -24.47 -2.08
CA ARG A 53 -2.35 -24.19 -1.18
C ARG A 53 -3.51 -25.15 -1.42
N ARG A 54 -3.82 -25.49 -2.67
CA ARG A 54 -4.86 -26.50 -3.01
C ARG A 54 -4.50 -27.89 -2.47
N LYS A 55 -3.22 -28.26 -2.48
CA LYS A 55 -2.74 -29.54 -1.92
C LYS A 55 -2.80 -29.55 -0.38
N ARG A 56 -2.64 -28.40 0.30
CA ARG A 56 -2.76 -28.26 1.76
C ARG A 56 -4.19 -28.35 2.32
N GLY A 57 -5.22 -28.15 1.50
CA GLY A 57 -6.62 -28.22 1.92
C GLY A 57 -7.20 -29.63 2.07
N LYS A 58 -6.40 -30.70 1.94
CA LYS A 58 -6.88 -32.09 2.06
C LYS A 58 -6.70 -32.57 3.50
N GLY A 59 -7.57 -32.11 4.38
CA GLY A 59 -7.59 -32.54 5.78
C GLY A 59 -8.87 -32.14 6.49
N LYS A 60 -9.67 -33.16 6.85
CA LYS A 60 -10.90 -33.18 7.65
C LYS A 60 -12.19 -32.81 6.91
N GLY A 61 -12.73 -33.79 6.18
CA GLY A 61 -14.17 -33.89 5.97
C GLY A 61 -14.83 -34.36 7.27
N ILE A 62 -16.07 -33.93 7.49
CA ILE A 62 -16.96 -34.26 8.62
C ILE A 62 -17.39 -35.76 8.69
N LEU A 63 -16.78 -36.64 7.88
CA LEU A 63 -17.23 -38.02 7.68
C LEU A 63 -16.46 -39.06 8.54
N ASP A 64 -16.00 -38.68 9.73
CA ASP A 64 -15.37 -39.57 10.72
C ASP A 64 -16.20 -39.65 12.03
N LEU A 65 -17.53 -39.51 11.95
CA LEU A 65 -18.43 -39.43 13.12
C LEU A 65 -19.75 -40.23 12.95
N LEU A 66 -19.70 -41.38 12.26
CA LEU A 66 -20.77 -42.38 12.22
C LEU A 66 -20.18 -43.79 12.28
#